data_AF-A0A2N4Y6R1-F1
#
_entry.id   AF-A0A2N4Y6R1-F1
#
_cell.length_a   1.000
_cell.length_b   1.000
_cell.length_c   1.000
_cell.angle_alpha   90.00
_cell.angle_beta   90.00
_cell.angle_gamma   90.00
#
_symmetry.space_group_name_H-M   'P 1'
#
loop_
_entity.id
_entity.type
_entity.pdbx_description
1 polymer ?
#
loop_
_entity_poly.entity_id
_entity_poly.type
_entity_poly.pdbx_seq_one_letter_code
_entity_poly.pdbx_strand_id
1 'polypeptide(L)'
;MKIGATDDFETQYMAKFRQIAAPYGLFMEYATDRAGRDIGLHLTQAAAAGRGKIVTPVSIWFQMKGIMPKTLDQAAFHAANDISVSLNTSHLAFWYMNPQPTYLVIYVGSVDSFFAIDIKEWVRRNYGDEILSHSAQTVTVRVGKHNILDEHFFRRALDMNLVPTLRSLFAQDNDHQIASFLRDSSLVKWLSNCQAEGRDARIRVIKYMSKMRTEVYFESLSPQGTWDEIRTHWQFAMGDLESSFSFLTFHPRRSASWQRETDFGLDGEPHGVTRLRIDDPEEEDWWDEDEEADPECLLDLGSGRMSYGEMAGGEIITHEIAISLNEVGERWVEILNRLEASEIISVTVSPHLLSVAPWHARE
;
A
#
# COMPACT_ATOMS: atom_id res chain seq x y z
N MET A 1 18.43 48.13 11.74
CA MET A 1 17.84 46.82 12.08
C MET A 1 18.95 45.79 11.88
N LYS A 2 19.43 45.11 12.93
CA LYS A 2 20.51 44.10 12.81
C LYS A 2 19.84 42.73 12.69
N ILE A 3 20.18 41.97 11.66
CA ILE A 3 19.79 40.56 11.54
C ILE A 3 20.70 39.78 12.49
N GLY A 4 20.13 38.97 13.38
CA GLY A 4 20.90 38.16 14.31
C GLY A 4 21.52 36.94 13.62
N ALA A 5 22.62 36.40 14.15
CA ALA A 5 23.25 35.20 13.59
C ALA A 5 22.31 33.97 13.56
N THR A 6 21.29 33.94 14.42
CA THR A 6 20.23 32.92 14.40
C THR A 6 19.27 33.11 13.23
N ASP A 7 18.87 34.35 12.95
CA ASP A 7 17.97 34.69 11.84
C ASP A 7 18.65 34.44 10.47
N ASP A 8 19.95 34.73 10.38
CA ASP A 8 20.77 34.43 9.20
C ASP A 8 20.87 32.92 8.96
N PHE A 9 21.09 32.14 10.03
CA PHE A 9 21.14 30.67 9.96
C PHE A 9 19.80 30.08 9.53
N GLU A 10 18.70 30.62 10.07
CA GLU A 10 17.34 30.24 9.67
C GLU A 10 17.05 30.52 8.20
N THR A 11 17.37 31.74 7.74
CA THR A 11 17.23 32.12 6.34
C THR A 11 17.98 31.16 5.41
N GLN A 12 19.21 30.76 5.79
CA GLN A 12 20.04 29.85 5.00
C GLN A 12 19.43 28.44 4.89
N TYR A 13 19.04 27.82 6.01
CA TYR A 13 18.47 26.48 5.92
C TYR A 13 17.07 26.48 5.29
N MET A 14 16.28 27.55 5.46
CA MET A 14 14.98 27.66 4.79
C MET A 14 15.14 27.73 3.27
N ALA A 15 16.15 28.44 2.76
CA ALA A 15 16.46 28.44 1.34
C ALA A 15 16.86 27.05 0.82
N LYS A 16 17.69 26.31 1.59
CA LYS A 16 18.08 24.92 1.26
C LYS A 16 16.87 23.99 1.24
N PHE A 17 16.00 24.08 2.24
CA PHE A 17 14.78 23.29 2.29
C PHE A 17 13.90 23.52 1.06
N ARG A 18 13.70 24.79 0.67
CA ARG A 18 12.93 25.12 -0.55
C ARG A 18 13.54 24.52 -1.80
N GLN A 19 14.86 24.51 -1.93
CA GLN A 19 15.52 23.89 -3.08
C GLN A 19 15.27 22.37 -3.14
N ILE A 20 15.35 21.69 -1.99
CA ILE A 20 15.12 20.24 -1.88
C ILE A 20 13.64 19.90 -2.12
N ALA A 21 12.71 20.71 -1.62
CA ALA A 21 11.28 20.44 -1.67
C ALA A 21 10.60 20.87 -2.99
N ALA A 22 11.18 21.81 -3.75
CA ALA A 22 10.59 22.32 -5.00
C ALA A 22 10.26 21.25 -6.06
N PRO A 23 11.03 20.16 -6.21
CA PRO A 23 10.66 19.07 -7.10
C PRO A 23 9.40 18.30 -6.68
N TYR A 24 8.93 18.43 -5.44
CA TYR A 24 7.86 17.59 -4.90
C TYR A 24 6.54 18.33 -4.68
N GLY A 25 6.51 19.65 -4.79
CA GLY A 25 5.25 20.38 -4.63
C GLY A 25 5.33 21.89 -4.86
N LEU A 26 4.19 22.55 -4.61
CA LEU A 26 4.04 24.00 -4.63
C LEU A 26 4.01 24.54 -3.19
N PHE A 27 4.81 25.57 -2.92
CA PHE A 27 4.89 26.13 -1.57
C PHE A 27 3.61 26.87 -1.19
N MET A 28 3.19 26.70 0.06
CA MET A 28 2.09 27.41 0.69
C MET A 28 2.63 28.16 1.90
N GLU A 29 2.15 29.38 2.12
CA GLU A 29 2.60 30.25 3.20
C GLU A 29 1.38 30.89 3.87
N TYR A 30 1.46 31.08 5.19
CA TYR A 30 0.49 31.91 5.88
C TYR A 30 0.81 33.39 5.62
N ALA A 31 -0.22 34.19 5.35
CA ALA A 31 -0.08 35.65 5.34
C ALA A 31 0.32 36.19 6.73
N THR A 32 -0.01 35.46 7.79
CA THR A 32 0.43 35.73 9.17
C THR A 32 0.54 34.40 9.90
N ASP A 33 1.75 34.02 10.30
CA ASP A 33 1.95 32.77 11.03
C ASP A 33 1.48 32.94 12.49
N ARG A 34 0.45 32.18 12.84
CA ARG A 34 -0.04 32.01 14.22
C ARG A 34 -0.16 30.53 14.60
N ALA A 35 0.17 29.64 13.68
CA ALA A 35 -0.07 28.21 13.81
C ALA A 35 1.20 27.44 14.23
N GLY A 36 2.34 28.14 14.34
CA GLY A 36 3.64 27.50 14.56
C GLY A 36 3.92 26.55 13.41
N ARG A 37 3.86 27.06 12.19
CA ARG A 37 4.06 26.28 10.96
C ARG A 37 4.79 27.18 9.99
N ASP A 38 6.03 26.82 9.69
CA ASP A 38 6.91 27.73 8.98
C ASP A 38 6.62 27.70 7.46
N ILE A 39 6.34 26.53 6.90
CA ILE A 39 6.11 26.39 5.46
C ILE A 39 5.18 25.21 5.14
N GLY A 40 4.27 25.42 4.18
CA GLY A 40 3.42 24.38 3.63
C GLY A 40 3.90 23.93 2.26
N LEU A 41 3.53 22.71 1.88
CA LEU A 41 3.78 22.17 0.55
C LEU A 41 2.53 21.44 0.05
N HIS A 42 2.06 21.84 -1.11
CA HIS A 42 1.03 21.14 -1.87
C HIS A 42 1.72 20.12 -2.77
N LEU A 43 1.59 18.84 -2.45
CA LEU A 43 2.36 17.79 -3.10
C LEU A 43 1.93 17.58 -4.54
N THR A 44 2.91 17.24 -5.38
CA THR A 44 2.73 16.95 -6.79
C THR A 44 3.18 15.54 -7.13
N GLN A 45 2.64 14.99 -8.21
CA GLN A 45 3.07 13.72 -8.79
C GLN A 45 3.38 13.90 -10.28
N ALA A 46 4.18 13.00 -10.85
CA ALA A 46 4.43 13.00 -12.28
C ALA A 46 3.12 12.70 -13.05
N ALA A 47 2.87 13.43 -14.13
CA ALA A 47 1.77 13.10 -15.04
C ALA A 47 2.10 11.82 -15.83
N ALA A 48 1.13 10.92 -15.99
CA ALA A 48 1.30 9.65 -16.71
C ALA A 48 1.89 9.78 -18.13
N ALA A 49 1.64 10.90 -18.82
CA ALA A 49 2.11 11.15 -20.19
C ALA A 49 3.44 11.93 -20.25
N GLY A 50 4.18 12.06 -19.15
CA GLY A 50 5.43 12.83 -19.09
C GLY A 50 5.27 14.35 -19.28
N ARG A 51 4.02 14.85 -19.32
CA ARG A 51 3.67 16.26 -19.55
C ARG A 51 3.73 17.11 -18.27
N GLY A 52 4.79 16.96 -17.47
CA GLY A 52 4.99 17.75 -16.26
C GLY A 52 4.39 17.11 -15.01
N LYS A 53 3.86 17.94 -14.10
CA LYS A 53 3.43 17.54 -12.76
C LYS A 53 1.98 17.91 -12.49
N ILE A 54 1.29 17.02 -11.80
CA ILE A 54 -0.10 17.20 -11.35
C ILE A 54 -0.08 17.58 -9.87
N VAL A 55 -0.83 18.61 -9.51
CA VAL A 55 -1.05 18.99 -8.11
C VAL A 55 -2.05 18.02 -7.51
N THR A 56 -1.63 17.25 -6.50
CA THR A 56 -2.47 16.26 -5.81
C THR A 56 -3.38 16.94 -4.81
N PRO A 57 -4.44 16.33 -4.24
CA PRO A 57 -5.22 16.94 -3.16
C PRO A 57 -4.46 17.01 -1.82
N VAL A 58 -3.20 16.58 -1.75
CA VAL A 58 -2.44 16.48 -0.51
C VAL A 58 -1.68 17.76 -0.21
N SER A 59 -2.03 18.39 0.91
CA SER A 59 -1.31 19.52 1.50
C SER A 59 -0.69 19.12 2.82
N ILE A 60 0.61 19.36 2.98
CA ILE A 60 1.34 19.08 4.23
C ILE A 60 2.02 20.34 4.76
N TRP A 61 2.22 20.40 6.07
CA TRP A 61 2.91 21.49 6.74
C TRP A 61 4.20 21.03 7.40
N PHE A 62 5.16 21.94 7.48
CA PHE A 62 6.44 21.72 8.13
C PHE A 62 6.65 22.75 9.24
N GLN A 63 6.99 22.25 10.43
CA GLN A 63 7.68 23.03 11.44
C GLN A 63 9.16 22.72 11.33
N MET A 64 9.94 23.75 11.06
CA MET A 64 11.38 23.73 10.88
C MET A 64 12.07 24.09 12.21
N LYS A 65 13.20 23.43 12.47
CA LYS A 65 14.13 23.76 13.55
C LYS A 65 15.55 23.65 13.03
N GLY A 66 16.38 24.63 13.34
CA GLY A 66 17.81 24.58 13.05
C GLY A 66 18.64 24.31 14.30
N ILE A 67 19.57 23.37 14.22
CA ILE A 67 20.63 23.16 15.22
C ILE A 67 21.94 23.68 14.63
N MET A 68 22.45 24.77 15.22
CA MET A 68 23.70 25.39 14.78
C MET A 68 24.90 24.47 15.06
N PRO A 69 25.97 24.51 14.24
CA PRO A 69 27.17 23.70 14.44
C PRO A 69 27.81 23.83 15.83
N LYS A 70 27.72 25.02 16.44
CA LYS A 70 28.22 25.28 17.80
C LYS A 70 27.44 24.56 18.92
N THR A 71 26.21 24.12 18.63
CA THR A 71 25.30 23.49 19.61
C THR A 71 25.42 21.97 19.56
N LEU A 72 25.58 21.43 18.35
CA LEU A 72 25.81 20.01 18.11
C LEU A 72 26.90 19.89 17.06
N ASP A 73 28.14 19.67 17.52
CA ASP A 73 29.26 19.46 16.61
C ASP A 73 29.18 18.10 15.90
N GLN A 74 30.03 17.90 14.91
CA GLN A 74 30.01 16.70 14.08
C GLN A 74 30.34 15.43 14.89
N ALA A 75 31.27 15.50 15.85
CA ALA A 75 31.66 14.34 16.66
C ALA A 75 30.51 13.90 17.58
N ALA A 76 29.86 14.86 18.25
CA ALA A 76 28.69 14.64 19.07
C ALA A 76 27.49 14.13 18.24
N PHE A 77 27.30 14.65 17.04
CA PHE A 77 26.28 14.16 16.12
C PHE A 77 26.50 12.68 15.75
N HIS A 78 27.73 12.29 15.43
CA HIS A 78 28.04 10.90 15.10
C HIS A 78 27.87 9.96 16.30
N ALA A 79 28.22 10.41 17.50
CA ALA A 79 28.10 9.62 18.73
C ALA A 79 26.64 9.45 19.23
N ALA A 80 25.75 10.41 18.99
CA ALA A 80 24.34 10.31 19.37
C ALA A 80 23.60 9.24 18.54
N ASN A 81 22.46 8.72 18.99
CA ASN A 81 21.57 7.91 18.13
C ASN A 81 20.45 8.76 17.51
N ASP A 82 19.99 9.75 18.29
CA ASP A 82 18.87 10.62 17.95
C ASP A 82 19.27 12.10 18.05
N ILE A 83 18.54 12.92 17.31
CA ILE A 83 18.59 14.38 17.37
C ILE A 83 17.44 14.84 18.26
N SER A 84 17.73 15.63 19.30
CA SER A 84 16.72 16.08 20.27
C SER A 84 16.42 17.56 20.09
N VAL A 85 15.14 17.92 20.10
CA VAL A 85 14.67 19.32 20.12
C VAL A 85 13.58 19.49 21.16
N SER A 86 13.57 20.65 21.82
CA SER A 86 12.51 21.00 22.78
C SER A 86 11.41 21.77 22.06
N LEU A 87 10.16 21.33 22.21
CA LEU A 87 8.98 21.94 21.59
C LEU A 87 7.95 22.31 22.64
N ASN A 88 7.18 23.37 22.39
CA ASN A 88 6.11 23.77 23.28
C ASN A 88 4.97 22.74 23.23
N THR A 89 4.50 22.32 24.40
CA THR A 89 3.40 21.36 24.54
C THR A 89 2.11 21.85 23.89
N SER A 90 1.82 23.16 23.94
CA SER A 90 0.62 23.72 23.30
C SER A 90 0.68 23.62 21.77
N HIS A 91 1.87 23.75 21.17
CA HIS A 91 2.06 23.53 19.73
C HIS A 91 1.88 22.06 19.37
N LEU A 92 2.44 21.14 20.17
CA LEU A 92 2.26 19.70 19.95
C LEU A 92 0.79 19.28 20.04
N ALA A 93 0.06 19.76 21.04
CA ALA A 93 -1.38 19.55 21.19
C ALA A 93 -2.16 20.11 19.99
N PHE A 94 -1.83 21.35 19.56
CA PHE A 94 -2.46 21.96 18.40
C PHE A 94 -2.22 21.17 17.11
N TRP A 95 -0.99 20.74 16.83
CA TRP A 95 -0.67 19.97 15.63
C TRP A 95 -1.29 18.58 15.66
N TYR A 96 -1.33 17.92 16.82
CA TYR A 96 -1.99 16.62 17.00
C TYR A 96 -3.47 16.68 16.60
N MET A 97 -4.16 17.75 16.97
CA MET A 97 -5.58 17.97 16.63
C MET A 97 -5.82 18.48 15.20
N ASN A 98 -4.80 18.97 14.51
CA ASN A 98 -5.00 19.63 13.23
C ASN A 98 -5.28 18.62 12.11
N PRO A 99 -6.30 18.82 11.24
CA PRO A 99 -6.62 17.86 10.19
C PRO A 99 -5.48 17.69 9.17
N GLN A 100 -4.73 18.76 8.89
CA GLN A 100 -3.63 18.70 7.94
C GLN A 100 -2.37 18.09 8.58
N PRO A 101 -1.68 17.18 7.88
CA PRO A 101 -0.44 16.58 8.34
C PRO A 101 0.60 17.66 8.66
N THR A 102 1.31 17.47 9.77
CA THR A 102 2.42 18.34 10.16
C THR A 102 3.65 17.47 10.36
N TYR A 103 4.77 17.90 9.80
CA TYR A 103 6.05 17.25 9.95
C TYR A 103 7.00 18.17 10.71
N LEU A 104 7.75 17.60 11.65
CA LEU A 104 8.87 18.28 12.29
C LEU A 104 10.12 18.00 11.47
N VAL A 105 10.76 19.06 10.97
CA VAL A 105 12.00 18.98 10.21
C VAL A 105 13.11 19.67 10.99
N ILE A 106 14.20 18.94 11.21
CA ILE A 106 15.38 19.44 11.93
C ILE A 106 16.54 19.51 10.95
N TYR A 107 17.07 20.71 10.77
CA TYR A 107 18.33 20.95 10.07
C TYR A 107 19.49 20.90 11.06
N VAL A 108 20.49 20.05 10.79
CA VAL A 108 21.71 19.97 11.61
C VAL A 108 22.87 20.58 10.84
N GLY A 109 23.28 21.78 11.24
CA GLY A 109 24.27 22.57 10.50
C GLY A 109 25.67 21.97 10.46
N SER A 110 26.06 21.14 11.44
CA SER A 110 27.38 20.51 11.48
C SER A 110 27.57 19.40 10.45
N VAL A 111 26.48 18.83 9.92
CA VAL A 111 26.49 17.79 8.88
C VAL A 111 25.68 18.17 7.63
N ASP A 112 25.23 19.43 7.58
CA ASP A 112 24.45 20.00 6.48
C ASP A 112 23.30 19.10 5.99
N SER A 113 22.51 18.56 6.92
CA SER A 113 21.47 17.55 6.61
C SER A 113 20.14 17.86 7.31
N PHE A 114 19.05 17.46 6.66
CA PHE A 114 17.69 17.56 7.20
C PHE A 114 17.17 16.20 7.65
N PHE A 115 16.44 16.20 8.77
CA PHE A 115 15.80 15.01 9.33
C PHE A 115 14.33 15.32 9.63
N ALA A 116 13.41 14.43 9.26
CA ALA A 116 11.99 14.72 9.28
C ALA A 116 11.16 13.59 9.87
N ILE A 117 10.21 13.92 10.75
CA ILE A 117 9.24 12.95 11.28
C ILE A 117 7.82 13.49 11.18
N ASP A 118 6.84 12.59 11.07
CA ASP A 118 5.44 12.93 11.31
C ASP A 118 5.26 13.23 12.80
N ILE A 119 5.08 14.51 13.13
CA ILE A 119 4.99 14.93 14.53
C ILE A 119 3.68 14.48 15.16
N LYS A 120 2.61 14.33 14.36
CA LYS A 120 1.32 13.87 14.87
C LYS A 120 1.40 12.42 15.27
N GLU A 121 1.99 11.58 14.42
CA GLU A 121 2.20 10.17 14.72
C GLU A 121 3.14 9.99 15.93
N TRP A 122 4.18 10.82 16.04
CA TRP A 122 5.05 10.82 17.22
C TRP A 122 4.27 11.17 18.50
N VAL A 123 3.47 12.23 18.48
CA VAL A 123 2.63 12.61 19.64
C VAL A 123 1.64 11.49 19.99
N ARG A 124 0.97 10.92 18.98
CA ARG A 124 0.02 9.80 19.16
C ARG A 124 0.67 8.60 19.87
N ARG A 125 1.89 8.24 19.48
CA ARG A 125 2.62 7.10 20.07
C ARG A 125 3.13 7.36 21.48
N ASN A 126 3.57 8.58 21.79
CA ASN A 126 4.23 8.90 23.06
C ASN A 126 3.26 9.41 24.13
N TYR A 127 2.15 10.03 23.72
CA TYR A 127 1.19 10.65 24.64
C TYR A 127 -0.27 10.33 24.29
N GLY A 128 -0.61 10.17 23.01
CA GLY A 128 -2.00 10.06 22.59
C GLY A 128 -2.79 11.31 23.01
N ASP A 129 -4.02 11.12 23.49
CA ASP A 129 -4.90 12.22 23.91
C ASP A 129 -4.43 12.92 25.19
N GLU A 130 -3.53 12.30 25.98
CA GLU A 130 -2.99 12.90 27.21
C GLU A 130 -2.19 14.18 26.94
N ILE A 131 -1.72 14.38 25.71
CA ILE A 131 -1.02 15.60 25.29
C ILE A 131 -1.88 16.86 25.48
N LEU A 132 -3.22 16.73 25.41
CA LEU A 132 -4.16 17.84 25.54
C LEU A 132 -4.22 18.40 26.97
N SER A 133 -3.84 17.59 27.95
CA SER A 133 -3.81 17.95 29.38
C SER A 133 -2.39 17.91 29.97
N HIS A 134 -1.37 17.79 29.13
CA HIS A 134 0.00 17.62 29.60
C HIS A 134 0.53 18.88 30.29
N SER A 135 0.98 18.73 31.55
CA SER A 135 1.29 19.87 32.42
C SER A 135 2.64 20.54 32.15
N ALA A 136 3.60 19.82 31.55
CA ALA A 136 4.90 20.41 31.22
C ALA A 136 4.73 21.43 30.08
N GLN A 137 5.41 22.57 30.16
CA GLN A 137 5.36 23.60 29.11
C GLN A 137 6.10 23.17 27.84
N THR A 138 7.09 22.29 27.97
CA THR A 138 7.89 21.80 26.85
C THR A 138 8.11 20.30 26.90
N VAL A 139 8.15 19.68 25.72
CA VAL A 139 8.44 18.27 25.53
C VAL A 139 9.69 18.14 24.65
N THR A 140 10.60 17.24 25.03
CA THR A 140 11.74 16.89 24.20
C THR A 140 11.34 15.84 23.18
N VAL A 141 11.38 16.21 21.91
CA VAL A 141 11.13 15.31 20.78
C VAL A 141 12.45 14.78 20.27
N ARG A 142 12.53 13.45 20.11
CA ARG A 142 13.71 12.75 19.61
C ARG A 142 13.46 12.23 18.20
N VAL A 143 14.35 12.58 17.29
CA VAL A 143 14.30 12.22 15.86
C VAL A 143 15.48 11.32 15.54
N GLY A 144 15.20 10.07 15.16
CA GLY A 144 16.25 9.14 14.78
C GLY A 144 16.96 9.54 13.50
N LYS A 145 18.29 9.36 13.45
CA LYS A 145 19.13 9.73 12.29
C LYS A 145 18.80 9.01 10.98
N HIS A 146 18.04 7.92 11.03
CA HIS A 146 17.53 7.21 9.85
C HIS A 146 16.41 7.97 9.12
N ASN A 147 15.82 9.01 9.72
CA ASN A 147 14.74 9.79 9.14
C ASN A 147 15.28 10.97 8.31
N ILE A 148 16.19 10.71 7.39
CA ILE A 148 16.73 11.74 6.50
C ILE A 148 15.59 12.28 5.61
N LEU A 149 15.55 13.59 5.42
CA LEU A 149 14.63 14.22 4.47
C LEU A 149 15.21 14.09 3.05
N ASP A 150 14.71 13.11 2.30
CA ASP A 150 15.11 12.80 0.93
C ASP A 150 13.89 12.63 0.01
N GLU A 151 14.12 12.18 -1.22
CA GLU A 151 13.05 11.85 -2.17
C GLU A 151 12.05 10.83 -1.61
N HIS A 152 12.54 9.81 -0.91
CA HIS A 152 11.70 8.76 -0.33
C HIS A 152 10.75 9.32 0.73
N PHE A 153 11.20 10.32 1.51
CA PHE A 153 10.32 11.01 2.44
C PHE A 153 9.13 11.66 1.73
N PHE A 154 9.34 12.43 0.66
CA PHE A 154 8.24 13.12 -0.02
C PHE A 154 7.27 12.15 -0.69
N ARG A 155 7.77 11.07 -1.28
CA ARG A 155 6.94 10.01 -1.85
C ARG A 155 6.09 9.34 -0.78
N ARG A 156 6.70 8.97 0.36
CA ARG A 156 5.98 8.39 1.49
C ARG A 156 4.95 9.37 2.07
N ALA A 157 5.31 10.65 2.19
CA ALA A 157 4.40 11.68 2.68
C ALA A 157 3.20 11.86 1.74
N LEU A 158 3.40 11.76 0.43
CA LEU A 158 2.30 11.75 -0.53
C LEU A 158 1.41 10.52 -0.33
N ASP A 159 1.99 9.32 -0.37
CA ASP A 159 1.24 8.06 -0.29
C ASP A 159 0.44 7.95 1.02
N MET A 160 1.08 8.30 2.16
CA MET A 160 0.46 8.25 3.48
C MET A 160 -0.72 9.21 3.65
N ASN A 161 -0.74 10.33 2.92
CA ASN A 161 -1.74 11.38 3.11
C ASN A 161 -2.76 11.44 1.97
N LEU A 162 -2.43 10.93 0.79
CA LEU A 162 -3.36 10.80 -0.32
C LEU A 162 -4.48 9.83 0.05
N VAL A 163 -4.12 8.68 0.62
CA VAL A 163 -5.08 7.65 1.02
C VAL A 163 -6.11 8.18 2.04
N PRO A 164 -5.73 8.72 3.21
CA PRO A 164 -6.68 9.32 4.16
C PRO A 164 -7.45 10.51 3.59
N THR A 165 -6.84 11.34 2.74
CA THR A 165 -7.54 12.49 2.14
C THR A 165 -8.64 12.01 1.21
N LEU A 166 -8.34 11.05 0.33
CA LEU A 166 -9.35 10.39 -0.52
C LEU A 166 -10.39 9.68 0.35
N ARG A 167 -9.97 8.94 1.40
CA ARG A 167 -10.90 8.32 2.37
C ARG A 167 -11.86 9.31 3.02
N SER A 168 -11.38 10.49 3.41
CA SER A 168 -12.21 11.54 4.02
C SER A 168 -13.22 12.13 3.04
N LEU A 169 -12.85 12.22 1.75
CA LEU A 169 -13.73 12.65 0.67
C LEU A 169 -14.79 11.60 0.31
N PHE A 170 -14.47 10.32 0.53
CA PHE A 170 -15.36 9.18 0.30
C PHE A 170 -15.98 8.62 1.61
N ALA A 171 -15.94 9.38 2.71
CA ALA A 171 -16.24 8.92 4.07
C ALA A 171 -17.70 8.47 4.33
N GLN A 172 -18.56 8.44 3.30
CA GLN A 172 -19.85 7.75 3.39
C GLN A 172 -19.75 6.25 3.11
N ASP A 173 -18.60 5.75 2.64
CA ASP A 173 -18.42 4.36 2.23
C ASP A 173 -17.35 3.61 3.07
N ASN A 174 -17.59 2.31 3.22
CA ASN A 174 -16.93 1.35 4.11
C ASN A 174 -15.39 1.34 3.98
N ASP A 175 -14.68 1.58 5.08
CA ASP A 175 -13.21 1.77 5.18
C ASP A 175 -12.37 0.67 4.48
N HIS A 176 -12.84 -0.57 4.48
CA HIS A 176 -12.17 -1.68 3.80
C HIS A 176 -12.16 -1.54 2.28
N GLN A 177 -13.21 -0.98 1.69
CA GLN A 177 -13.35 -0.86 0.23
C GLN A 177 -12.42 0.21 -0.35
N ILE A 178 -12.14 1.28 0.40
CA ILE A 178 -11.23 2.35 -0.05
C ILE A 178 -9.75 1.91 0.04
N ALA A 179 -9.39 1.11 1.06
CA ALA A 179 -8.07 0.52 1.14
C ALA A 179 -7.82 -0.44 -0.03
N SER A 180 -8.79 -1.30 -0.37
CA SER A 180 -8.75 -2.13 -1.59
C SER A 180 -8.68 -1.25 -2.85
N PHE A 181 -9.47 -0.17 -2.91
CA PHE A 181 -9.45 0.78 -4.03
C PHE A 181 -8.05 1.32 -4.31
N LEU A 182 -7.29 1.71 -3.29
CA LEU A 182 -5.97 2.29 -3.52
C LEU A 182 -4.90 1.23 -3.75
N ARG A 183 -5.01 0.08 -3.06
CA ARG A 183 -4.10 -1.05 -3.21
C ARG A 183 -4.13 -1.63 -4.62
N ASP A 184 -5.31 -1.79 -5.21
CA ASP A 184 -5.46 -2.54 -6.47
C ASP A 184 -5.80 -1.67 -7.68
N SER A 185 -5.75 -0.34 -7.56
CA SER A 185 -6.04 0.57 -8.69
C SER A 185 -5.13 0.31 -9.90
N SER A 186 -3.85 0.02 -9.67
CA SER A 186 -2.91 -0.35 -10.73
C SER A 186 -3.30 -1.66 -11.42
N LEU A 187 -3.81 -2.62 -10.66
CA LEU A 187 -4.24 -3.93 -11.15
C LEU A 187 -5.56 -3.83 -11.92
N VAL A 188 -6.53 -3.08 -11.42
CA VAL A 188 -7.81 -2.81 -12.10
C VAL A 188 -7.56 -2.11 -13.43
N LYS A 189 -6.70 -1.08 -13.44
CA LYS A 189 -6.31 -0.38 -14.67
C LYS A 189 -5.55 -1.30 -15.64
N TRP A 190 -4.63 -2.11 -15.15
CA TRP A 190 -3.93 -3.10 -15.96
C TRP A 190 -4.90 -4.07 -16.63
N LEU A 191 -5.83 -4.65 -15.87
CA LEU A 191 -6.78 -5.63 -16.40
C LEU A 191 -7.72 -5.01 -17.42
N SER A 192 -8.16 -3.76 -17.17
CA SER A 192 -8.92 -2.98 -18.16
C SER A 192 -8.15 -2.77 -19.46
N ASN A 193 -6.85 -2.50 -19.40
CA ASN A 193 -6.00 -2.36 -20.59
C ASN A 193 -5.87 -3.70 -21.33
N CYS A 194 -5.66 -4.81 -20.61
CA CYS A 194 -5.63 -6.15 -21.20
C CYS A 194 -6.94 -6.46 -21.94
N GLN A 195 -8.10 -6.22 -21.32
CA GLN A 195 -9.41 -6.42 -21.93
C GLN A 195 -9.61 -5.55 -23.19
N ALA A 196 -9.23 -4.26 -23.13
CA ALA A 196 -9.33 -3.35 -24.27
C ALA A 196 -8.42 -3.75 -25.44
N GLU A 197 -7.29 -4.37 -25.15
CA GLU A 197 -6.31 -4.86 -26.12
C GLU A 197 -6.57 -6.30 -26.58
N GLY A 198 -7.57 -6.99 -26.01
CA GLY A 198 -7.87 -8.39 -26.28
C GLY A 198 -6.77 -9.36 -25.82
N ARG A 199 -6.00 -8.99 -24.79
CA ARG A 199 -4.98 -9.84 -24.17
C ARG A 199 -5.59 -10.71 -23.08
N ASP A 200 -5.22 -11.98 -23.07
CA ASP A 200 -5.59 -12.90 -22.00
C ASP A 200 -4.90 -12.49 -20.69
N ALA A 201 -5.66 -12.60 -19.60
CA ALA A 201 -5.18 -12.31 -18.26
C ALA A 201 -5.57 -13.44 -17.31
N ARG A 202 -4.67 -13.79 -16.40
CA ARG A 202 -4.89 -14.84 -15.40
C ARG A 202 -4.26 -14.47 -14.06
N ILE A 203 -4.70 -15.16 -13.02
CA ILE A 203 -3.88 -15.36 -11.83
C ILE A 203 -3.30 -16.77 -11.82
N ARG A 204 -2.05 -16.86 -11.40
CA ARG A 204 -1.41 -18.11 -10.99
C ARG A 204 -1.27 -18.10 -9.48
N VAL A 205 -1.96 -19.01 -8.79
CA VAL A 205 -1.92 -19.13 -7.34
C VAL A 205 -1.06 -20.33 -6.96
N ILE A 206 -0.02 -20.10 -6.17
CA ILE A 206 0.82 -21.15 -5.61
C ILE A 206 0.53 -21.27 -4.11
N LYS A 207 0.05 -22.44 -3.70
CA LYS A 207 -0.10 -22.82 -2.29
C LYS A 207 1.07 -23.71 -1.88
N TYR A 208 1.66 -23.42 -0.72
CA TYR A 208 2.67 -24.26 -0.08
C TYR A 208 2.04 -24.95 1.13
N MET A 209 1.82 -26.26 1.05
CA MET A 209 1.14 -27.04 2.09
C MET A 209 1.87 -26.93 3.44
N SER A 210 3.20 -27.01 3.44
CA SER A 210 4.04 -27.00 4.64
C SER A 210 4.19 -25.61 5.28
N LYS A 211 3.90 -24.51 4.55
CA LYS A 211 4.25 -23.14 4.96
C LYS A 211 3.07 -22.20 5.22
N MET A 212 1.82 -22.66 5.01
CA MET A 212 0.62 -21.79 5.03
C MET A 212 0.81 -20.52 4.18
N ARG A 213 1.60 -20.62 3.11
CA ARG A 213 1.98 -19.52 2.24
C ARG A 213 1.20 -19.62 0.94
N THR A 214 0.59 -18.51 0.56
CA THR A 214 -0.09 -18.37 -0.74
C THR A 214 0.56 -17.22 -1.50
N GLU A 215 0.98 -17.53 -2.71
CA GLU A 215 1.56 -16.57 -3.66
C GLU A 215 0.60 -16.41 -4.83
N VAL A 216 0.24 -15.18 -5.17
CA VAL A 216 -0.65 -14.87 -6.28
C VAL A 216 0.09 -14.01 -7.29
N TYR A 217 0.19 -14.52 -8.51
CA TYR A 217 0.86 -13.87 -9.63
C TYR A 217 -0.19 -13.41 -10.63
N PHE A 218 -0.21 -12.12 -10.93
CA PHE A 218 -1.08 -11.54 -11.97
C PHE A 218 -0.30 -11.48 -13.27
N GLU A 219 -0.81 -12.16 -14.29
CA GLU A 219 -0.10 -12.41 -15.54
C GLU A 219 -0.98 -12.03 -16.74
N SER A 220 -0.37 -11.49 -17.79
CA SER A 220 -1.01 -11.29 -19.09
C SER A 220 -0.22 -11.96 -20.19
N LEU A 221 -0.90 -12.49 -21.20
CA LEU A 221 -0.25 -13.07 -22.35
C LEU A 221 0.30 -11.97 -23.27
N SER A 222 1.60 -12.00 -23.51
CA SER A 222 2.29 -11.09 -24.42
C SER A 222 1.96 -11.44 -25.88
N PRO A 223 2.16 -10.51 -26.83
CA PRO A 223 2.05 -10.81 -28.26
C PRO A 223 3.01 -11.91 -28.74
N GLN A 224 4.07 -12.19 -27.98
CA GLN A 224 5.05 -13.25 -28.25
C GLN A 224 4.63 -14.61 -27.66
N GLY A 225 3.48 -14.69 -26.99
CA GLY A 225 2.97 -15.91 -26.36
C GLY A 225 3.62 -16.22 -25.01
N THR A 226 4.27 -15.24 -24.37
CA THR A 226 4.85 -15.38 -23.02
C THR A 226 3.93 -14.77 -21.98
N TRP A 227 3.79 -15.40 -20.83
CA TRP A 227 3.08 -14.81 -19.70
C TRP A 227 3.99 -13.82 -18.98
N ASP A 228 3.60 -12.54 -18.97
CA ASP A 228 4.33 -11.47 -18.32
C ASP A 228 3.66 -11.10 -16.99
N GLU A 229 4.44 -11.06 -15.91
CA GLU A 229 3.96 -10.72 -14.57
C GLU A 229 3.85 -9.19 -14.37
N ILE A 230 2.69 -8.73 -13.91
CA ILE A 230 2.49 -7.33 -13.49
C ILE A 230 2.50 -7.15 -11.97
N ARG A 231 2.14 -8.20 -11.22
CA ARG A 231 2.08 -8.11 -9.77
C ARG A 231 2.26 -9.47 -9.13
N THR A 232 3.04 -9.49 -8.07
CA THR A 232 3.12 -10.62 -7.14
C THR A 232 2.52 -10.20 -5.82
N HIS A 233 1.64 -11.03 -5.25
CA HIS A 233 1.03 -10.82 -3.94
C HIS A 233 1.27 -12.01 -3.04
N TRP A 234 1.92 -11.79 -1.91
CA TRP A 234 2.22 -12.82 -0.92
C TRP A 234 1.40 -12.63 0.34
N GLN A 235 0.73 -13.69 0.77
CA GLN A 235 -0.09 -13.68 1.97
C GLN A 235 0.06 -14.97 2.76
N PHE A 236 0.11 -14.82 4.08
CA PHE A 236 0.04 -15.93 5.00
C PHE A 236 -1.43 -16.29 5.22
N ALA A 237 -1.78 -17.56 5.04
CA ALA A 237 -3.15 -18.08 5.16
C ALA A 237 -4.17 -17.20 4.41
N MET A 238 -4.03 -17.09 3.08
CA MET A 238 -5.00 -16.38 2.26
C MET A 238 -6.40 -17.02 2.42
N GLY A 239 -7.42 -16.18 2.61
CA GLY A 239 -8.81 -16.61 2.60
C GLY A 239 -9.28 -16.89 1.18
N ASP A 240 -10.58 -16.74 0.94
CA ASP A 240 -11.14 -16.86 -0.42
C ASP A 240 -10.66 -15.71 -1.33
N LEU A 241 -10.61 -16.00 -2.63
CA LEU A 241 -10.15 -15.02 -3.61
C LEU A 241 -11.15 -13.88 -3.85
N GLU A 242 -12.45 -14.12 -3.79
CA GLU A 242 -13.49 -13.08 -3.93
C GLU A 242 -13.41 -12.02 -2.82
N SER A 243 -13.16 -12.39 -1.58
CA SER A 243 -12.97 -11.43 -0.49
C SER A 243 -11.66 -10.66 -0.62
N SER A 244 -10.62 -11.30 -1.14
CA SER A 244 -9.30 -10.70 -1.34
C SER A 244 -9.28 -9.74 -2.54
N PHE A 245 -10.00 -10.07 -3.61
CA PHE A 245 -10.05 -9.35 -4.89
C PHE A 245 -11.49 -9.24 -5.41
N SER A 246 -12.33 -8.51 -4.66
CA SER A 246 -13.78 -8.40 -4.91
C SER A 246 -14.20 -7.74 -6.23
N PHE A 247 -13.24 -7.25 -7.01
CA PHE A 247 -13.45 -6.63 -8.33
C PHE A 247 -13.19 -7.60 -9.50
N LEU A 248 -12.85 -8.85 -9.20
CA LEU A 248 -12.57 -9.89 -10.19
C LEU A 248 -13.71 -10.90 -10.30
N THR A 249 -13.85 -11.45 -11.50
CA THR A 249 -14.51 -12.72 -11.76
C THR A 249 -13.45 -13.77 -12.04
N PHE A 250 -13.54 -14.93 -11.40
CA PHE A 250 -12.60 -16.03 -11.54
C PHE A 250 -13.15 -17.13 -12.45
N HIS A 251 -12.33 -17.62 -13.37
CA HIS A 251 -12.62 -18.72 -14.28
C HIS A 251 -11.49 -19.75 -14.15
N PRO A 252 -11.59 -20.69 -13.19
CA PRO A 252 -10.53 -21.66 -12.96
C PRO A 252 -10.43 -22.62 -14.15
N ARG A 253 -9.21 -23.07 -14.47
CA ARG A 253 -8.99 -24.09 -15.50
C ARG A 253 -9.71 -25.40 -15.17
N ARG A 254 -9.57 -25.86 -13.92
CA ARG A 254 -10.28 -27.01 -13.36
C ARG A 254 -11.16 -26.54 -12.21
N SER A 255 -12.46 -26.78 -12.31
CA SER A 255 -13.41 -26.48 -11.24
C SER A 255 -13.59 -27.70 -10.34
N ALA A 256 -13.92 -27.50 -9.07
CA ALA A 256 -14.28 -28.60 -8.19
C ALA A 256 -15.54 -28.30 -7.38
N SER A 257 -16.28 -29.36 -7.05
CA SER A 257 -17.45 -29.28 -6.20
C SER A 257 -17.63 -30.54 -5.37
N TRP A 258 -18.11 -30.39 -4.13
CA TRP A 258 -18.52 -31.51 -3.30
C TRP A 258 -19.92 -31.97 -3.71
N GLN A 259 -20.05 -33.22 -4.11
CA GLN A 259 -21.32 -33.83 -4.49
C GLN A 259 -21.71 -34.90 -3.48
N ARG A 260 -23.00 -34.94 -3.13
CA ARG A 260 -23.55 -35.99 -2.28
C ARG A 260 -24.04 -37.12 -3.16
N GLU A 261 -23.40 -38.26 -3.02
CA GLU A 261 -23.74 -39.48 -3.75
C GLU A 261 -24.31 -40.53 -2.80
N THR A 262 -25.00 -41.51 -3.36
CA THR A 262 -25.47 -42.69 -2.61
C THR A 262 -24.56 -43.84 -2.96
N ASP A 263 -23.89 -44.39 -1.96
CA ASP A 263 -23.06 -45.58 -2.09
C ASP A 263 -23.76 -46.76 -1.41
N PHE A 264 -23.47 -47.98 -1.85
CA PHE A 264 -24.06 -49.20 -1.32
C PHE A 264 -22.98 -50.01 -0.61
N GLY A 265 -23.16 -50.21 0.70
CA GLY A 265 -22.20 -50.93 1.52
C GLY A 265 -22.15 -52.42 1.18
N LEU A 266 -21.21 -53.14 1.81
CA LEU A 266 -21.15 -54.61 1.73
C LEU A 266 -22.44 -55.28 2.25
N ASP A 267 -23.21 -54.58 3.08
CA ASP A 267 -24.52 -54.97 3.58
C ASP A 267 -25.68 -54.66 2.60
N GLY A 268 -25.40 -53.97 1.49
CA GLY A 268 -26.38 -53.56 0.49
C GLY A 268 -27.24 -52.37 0.90
N GLU A 269 -26.99 -51.75 2.06
CA GLU A 269 -27.74 -50.60 2.54
C GLU A 269 -27.20 -49.29 1.93
N PRO A 270 -28.07 -48.40 1.43
CA PRO A 270 -27.66 -47.12 0.87
C PRO A 270 -27.18 -46.18 1.97
N HIS A 271 -25.99 -45.61 1.80
CA HIS A 271 -25.47 -44.57 2.67
C HIS A 271 -25.01 -43.36 1.84
N GLY A 272 -25.26 -42.16 2.37
CA GLY A 272 -24.88 -40.92 1.70
C GLY A 272 -23.39 -40.65 1.91
N VAL A 273 -22.62 -40.67 0.83
CA VAL A 273 -21.21 -40.28 0.80
C VAL A 273 -21.06 -38.91 0.16
N THR A 274 -20.05 -38.15 0.55
CA THR A 274 -19.72 -36.88 -0.10
C THR A 274 -18.41 -37.07 -0.82
N ARG A 275 -18.42 -36.93 -2.15
CA ARG A 275 -17.24 -37.10 -3.01
C ARG A 275 -16.87 -35.77 -3.64
N LEU A 276 -15.58 -35.55 -3.81
CA LEU A 276 -15.05 -34.40 -4.52
C LEU A 276 -15.08 -34.70 -6.00
N ARG A 277 -15.79 -33.88 -6.78
CA ARG A 277 -15.83 -33.97 -8.23
C ARG A 277 -15.03 -32.84 -8.84
N ILE A 278 -14.16 -33.18 -9.78
CA ILE A 278 -13.37 -32.25 -10.57
C ILE A 278 -14.00 -32.18 -11.96
N ASP A 279 -14.32 -30.98 -12.41
CA ASP A 279 -14.75 -30.72 -13.78
C ASP A 279 -13.52 -30.25 -14.57
N ASP A 280 -12.96 -31.16 -15.38
CA ASP A 280 -11.86 -30.89 -16.30
C ASP A 280 -12.38 -30.82 -17.75
N PRO A 281 -12.27 -29.67 -18.43
CA PRO A 281 -12.73 -29.55 -19.81
C PRO A 281 -11.78 -30.19 -20.84
N GLU A 282 -10.56 -30.58 -20.47
CA GLU A 282 -9.53 -31.08 -21.40
C GLU A 282 -9.29 -32.60 -21.35
N GLU A 283 -9.81 -33.31 -20.32
CA GLU A 283 -9.72 -34.77 -20.26
C GLU A 283 -10.93 -35.44 -20.92
N GLU A 284 -10.75 -35.87 -22.18
CA GLU A 284 -11.54 -36.97 -22.73
C GLU A 284 -11.18 -38.25 -21.96
N ASP A 285 -12.09 -38.72 -21.10
CA ASP A 285 -12.38 -40.11 -20.67
C ASP A 285 -11.32 -41.20 -20.99
N TRP A 286 -10.12 -41.13 -20.42
CA TRP A 286 -9.16 -42.26 -20.50
C TRP A 286 -8.26 -42.32 -19.24
N TRP A 287 -8.71 -43.07 -18.21
CA TRP A 287 -7.96 -43.58 -17.02
C TRP A 287 -7.69 -42.53 -15.92
N ASP A 288 -7.96 -42.69 -14.61
CA ASP A 288 -8.22 -43.85 -13.74
C ASP A 288 -9.29 -43.47 -12.69
N GLU A 289 -10.27 -44.35 -12.44
CA GLU A 289 -11.30 -44.20 -11.38
C GLU A 289 -10.73 -44.24 -9.94
N ASP A 290 -9.40 -44.27 -9.76
CA ASP A 290 -8.72 -44.56 -8.49
C ASP A 290 -7.77 -43.44 -7.98
N GLU A 291 -7.55 -42.33 -8.70
CA GLU A 291 -6.88 -41.17 -8.09
C GLU A 291 -7.88 -40.39 -7.23
N GLU A 292 -7.95 -40.76 -5.95
CA GLU A 292 -8.73 -40.08 -4.93
C GLU A 292 -8.35 -38.59 -4.92
N ALA A 293 -9.25 -37.73 -5.40
CA ALA A 293 -9.02 -36.30 -5.50
C ALA A 293 -8.59 -35.74 -4.14
N ASP A 294 -7.40 -35.13 -4.08
CA ASP A 294 -6.83 -34.63 -2.83
C ASP A 294 -7.51 -33.30 -2.44
N PRO A 295 -8.23 -33.22 -1.32
CA PRO A 295 -8.83 -31.98 -0.86
C PRO A 295 -7.82 -30.84 -0.63
N GLU A 296 -6.54 -31.15 -0.41
CA GLU A 296 -5.47 -30.15 -0.26
C GLU A 296 -5.27 -29.35 -1.55
N CYS A 297 -5.55 -29.95 -2.71
CA CYS A 297 -5.52 -29.31 -4.03
C CYS A 297 -6.66 -28.32 -4.27
N LEU A 298 -7.58 -28.12 -3.31
CA LEU A 298 -8.66 -27.16 -3.44
C LEU A 298 -8.24 -25.74 -3.09
N LEU A 299 -8.71 -24.78 -3.87
CA LEU A 299 -8.64 -23.35 -3.56
C LEU A 299 -10.05 -22.75 -3.60
N ASP A 300 -10.44 -22.12 -2.49
CA ASP A 300 -11.71 -21.41 -2.40
C ASP A 300 -11.68 -20.12 -3.22
N LEU A 301 -12.53 -20.06 -4.24
CA LEU A 301 -12.68 -18.87 -5.06
C LEU A 301 -13.63 -17.85 -4.41
N GLY A 302 -14.47 -18.30 -3.48
CA GLY A 302 -15.60 -17.56 -2.93
C GLY A 302 -16.94 -18.09 -3.43
N SER A 303 -18.01 -17.73 -2.72
CA SER A 303 -19.39 -18.09 -3.06
C SER A 303 -19.63 -19.61 -3.26
N GLY A 304 -18.84 -20.45 -2.59
CA GLY A 304 -18.91 -21.91 -2.70
C GLY A 304 -18.27 -22.50 -3.96
N ARG A 305 -17.58 -21.69 -4.77
CA ARG A 305 -16.87 -22.13 -5.97
C ARG A 305 -15.44 -22.51 -5.61
N MET A 306 -14.93 -23.59 -6.18
CA MET A 306 -13.56 -24.05 -5.92
C MET A 306 -12.79 -24.26 -7.23
N SER A 307 -11.49 -23.97 -7.17
CA SER A 307 -10.52 -24.39 -8.18
C SER A 307 -9.78 -25.63 -7.69
N TYR A 308 -9.51 -26.57 -8.59
CA TYR A 308 -8.63 -27.71 -8.34
C TYR A 308 -7.26 -27.45 -8.97
N GLY A 309 -6.20 -27.54 -8.16
CA GLY A 309 -4.83 -27.24 -8.56
C GLY A 309 -4.02 -28.49 -8.91
N GLU A 310 -2.90 -28.28 -9.58
CA GLU A 310 -1.92 -29.33 -9.89
C GLU A 310 -0.91 -29.43 -8.74
N MET A 311 -0.79 -30.63 -8.16
CA MET A 311 0.20 -30.92 -7.11
C MET A 311 1.55 -31.28 -7.73
N ALA A 312 2.58 -30.51 -7.37
CA ALA A 312 3.96 -30.76 -7.73
C ALA A 312 4.78 -31.12 -6.48
N GLY A 313 5.41 -32.29 -6.51
CA GLY A 313 6.34 -32.74 -5.47
C GLY A 313 5.73 -32.95 -4.08
N GLY A 314 4.41 -33.09 -3.98
CA GLY A 314 3.70 -33.31 -2.71
C GLY A 314 3.63 -32.10 -1.77
N GLU A 315 4.04 -30.92 -2.23
CA GLU A 315 4.19 -29.74 -1.37
C GLU A 315 3.65 -28.44 -2.00
N ILE A 316 3.72 -28.36 -3.32
CA ILE A 316 3.39 -27.15 -4.08
C ILE A 316 2.14 -27.42 -4.91
N ILE A 317 1.09 -26.64 -4.72
CA ILE A 317 -0.15 -26.74 -5.50
C ILE A 317 -0.28 -25.47 -6.33
N THR A 318 -0.43 -25.63 -7.65
CA THR A 318 -0.57 -24.51 -8.58
C THR A 318 -1.97 -24.46 -9.17
N HIS A 319 -2.60 -23.28 -9.12
CA HIS A 319 -3.87 -23.01 -9.77
C HIS A 319 -3.67 -21.97 -10.88
N GLU A 320 -4.16 -22.28 -12.08
CA GLU A 320 -4.26 -21.33 -13.18
C GLU A 320 -5.73 -20.91 -13.35
N ILE A 321 -6.00 -19.62 -13.17
CA ILE A 321 -7.36 -19.09 -13.12
C ILE A 321 -7.43 -17.86 -14.03
N ALA A 322 -8.17 -17.96 -15.12
CA ALA A 322 -8.45 -16.80 -15.97
C ALA A 322 -9.28 -15.77 -15.19
N ILE A 323 -9.01 -14.48 -15.42
CA ILE A 323 -9.66 -13.39 -14.68
C ILE A 323 -10.26 -12.35 -15.61
N SER A 324 -11.36 -11.75 -15.16
CA SER A 324 -11.97 -10.58 -15.79
C SER A 324 -12.47 -9.60 -14.73
N LEU A 325 -12.66 -8.33 -15.10
CA LEU A 325 -13.35 -7.39 -14.21
C LEU A 325 -14.82 -7.78 -14.08
N ASN A 326 -15.34 -7.76 -12.85
CA ASN A 326 -16.78 -7.83 -12.60
C ASN A 326 -17.40 -6.40 -12.64
N GLU A 327 -18.70 -6.29 -12.38
CA GLU A 327 -19.40 -5.00 -12.37
C GLU A 327 -18.77 -3.96 -11.41
N VAL A 328 -18.24 -4.40 -10.27
CA VAL A 328 -17.53 -3.53 -9.32
C VAL A 328 -16.22 -3.04 -9.93
N GLY A 329 -15.46 -3.94 -10.56
CA GLY A 329 -14.22 -3.61 -11.27
C GLY A 329 -14.44 -2.64 -12.43
N GLU A 330 -15.49 -2.82 -13.23
CA GLU A 330 -15.83 -1.93 -14.35
C GLU A 330 -16.21 -0.52 -13.88
N ARG A 331 -17.05 -0.41 -12.84
CA ARG A 331 -17.37 0.90 -12.24
C ARG A 331 -16.14 1.58 -11.68
N TRP A 332 -15.23 0.80 -11.10
CA TRP A 332 -13.97 1.34 -10.59
C TRP A 332 -13.07 1.86 -11.72
N VAL A 333 -12.95 1.15 -12.85
CA VAL A 333 -12.26 1.67 -14.05
C VAL A 333 -12.85 3.02 -14.48
N GLU A 334 -14.18 3.15 -14.50
CA GLU A 334 -14.84 4.40 -14.84
C GLU A 334 -14.44 5.54 -13.88
N ILE A 335 -14.42 5.26 -12.57
CA ILE A 335 -13.98 6.22 -11.55
C ILE A 335 -12.51 6.61 -11.78
N LEU A 336 -11.62 5.64 -12.02
CA LEU A 336 -10.20 5.92 -12.28
C LEU A 336 -10.04 6.82 -13.51
N ASN A 337 -10.72 6.50 -14.60
CA ASN A 337 -10.67 7.29 -15.83
C ASN A 337 -11.15 8.72 -15.60
N ARG A 338 -12.22 8.92 -14.81
CA ARG A 338 -12.70 10.26 -14.45
C ARG A 338 -11.71 11.02 -13.57
N LEU A 339 -11.12 10.37 -12.57
CA LEU A 339 -10.16 10.98 -11.66
C LEU A 339 -8.84 11.33 -12.38
N GLU A 340 -8.38 10.50 -13.31
CA GLU A 340 -7.21 10.78 -14.14
C GLU A 340 -7.48 11.89 -15.16
N ALA A 341 -8.64 11.88 -15.83
CA ALA A 341 -9.05 12.94 -16.76
C ALA A 341 -9.23 14.29 -16.06
N SER A 342 -9.58 14.27 -14.78
CA SER A 342 -9.68 15.46 -13.93
C SER A 342 -8.36 15.87 -13.29
N GLU A 343 -7.26 15.17 -13.61
CA GLU A 343 -5.92 15.38 -13.04
C GLU A 343 -5.92 15.33 -11.50
N ILE A 344 -6.76 14.49 -10.89
CA ILE A 344 -6.82 14.31 -9.43
C ILE A 344 -5.83 13.23 -8.99
N ILE A 345 -5.75 12.14 -9.75
CA ILE A 345 -4.83 11.01 -9.51
C ILE A 345 -4.05 10.67 -10.78
N SER A 346 -2.98 9.89 -10.62
CA SER A 346 -2.30 9.23 -11.72
C SER A 346 -1.98 7.79 -11.30
N VAL A 347 -2.52 6.83 -12.03
CA VAL A 347 -2.30 5.40 -11.78
C VAL A 347 -1.32 4.88 -12.80
N THR A 348 -0.12 4.54 -12.33
CA THR A 348 0.93 3.90 -13.14
C THR A 348 0.75 2.39 -13.10
N VAL A 349 0.73 1.76 -14.28
CA VAL A 349 0.73 0.30 -14.43
C VAL A 349 2.18 -0.15 -14.59
N SER A 350 2.78 -0.65 -13.51
CA SER A 350 4.16 -1.17 -13.51
C SER A 350 4.28 -2.41 -12.65
N PRO A 351 5.20 -3.34 -12.98
CA PRO A 351 5.51 -4.50 -12.15
C PRO A 351 5.79 -4.10 -10.69
N HIS A 352 5.13 -4.75 -9.73
CA HIS A 352 5.34 -4.51 -8.31
C HIS A 352 5.05 -5.74 -7.44
N LEU A 353 5.69 -5.81 -6.26
CA LEU A 353 5.49 -6.86 -5.26
C LEU A 353 4.73 -6.29 -4.06
N LEU A 354 3.68 -6.99 -3.63
CA LEU A 354 3.01 -6.75 -2.35
C LEU A 354 3.20 -7.96 -1.44
N SER A 355 3.70 -7.75 -0.22
CA SER A 355 3.87 -8.82 0.77
C SER A 355 3.23 -8.45 2.10
N VAL A 356 2.17 -9.17 2.44
CA VAL A 356 1.48 -9.11 3.74
C VAL A 356 1.81 -10.32 4.63
N ALA A 357 2.74 -11.18 4.20
CA ALA A 357 3.24 -12.29 5.00
C ALA A 357 4.25 -11.81 6.07
N PRO A 358 4.20 -12.37 7.31
CA PRO A 358 5.21 -12.16 8.34
C PRO A 358 6.62 -12.53 7.84
N TRP A 359 7.65 -11.86 8.35
CA TRP A 359 9.03 -12.05 7.87
C TRP A 359 9.51 -13.51 7.92
N HIS A 360 9.15 -14.25 8.97
CA HIS A 360 9.50 -15.67 9.14
C HIS A 360 8.78 -16.64 8.20
N ALA A 361 7.74 -16.18 7.49
CA ALA A 361 7.02 -16.98 6.50
C ALA A 361 7.54 -16.74 5.07
N ARG A 362 8.57 -15.91 4.89
CA ARG A 362 9.16 -15.55 3.60
C ARG A 362 10.31 -16.48 3.18
N GLU A 363 10.97 -17.12 4.15
CA GLU A 363 12.03 -18.13 3.95
C GLU A 363 11.43 -19.51 3.67
#